data_AF-A0A351ZAX8-F1
#
_entry.id   AF-A0A351ZAX8-F1
#
_cell.length_a   1.000
_cell.length_b   1.000
_cell.length_c   1.000
_cell.angle_alpha   90.00
_cell.angle_beta   90.00
_cell.angle_gamma   90.00
#
_symmetry.space_group_name_H-M   'P 1'
#
loop_
_entity.id
_entity.type
_entity.pdbx_description
1 polymer ?
#
loop_
_entity_poly.entity_id
_entity_poly.type
_entity_poly.pdbx_seq_one_letter_code
_entity_poly.pdbx_strand_id
1 'polypeptide(L)'
;MGFFMTISRAAGEIQLKVAEIFIEDVGKGLARLDPNDIAILGASMGDVVEIRGEKYTVARISGIFPEFLGKKIVQIDGNTRENAGIQIGGKVRMKKAPRQTATAVVLTPMDSGNWWPDENEIGYISKILQGLAIVSGDKVNIPLFGGKDRFFSVVGTSPSGPVIINLQTQFKVNRPDYSEKADSRITYEDIGGLDRELRSVREMVEIPLRYGELFDRLGIEAPKGLLLYGPPGTGKTLIARAIAGEAKLHFIRINGPEIIQKYYGDSEARLREIFEEATRKAPSVIFIDELDAIAPKRAEVVGDVEKRVVAQLLALMDG
;
A
#
# COMPACT_ATOMS: atom_id res chain seq x y z
N MET A 1 56.97 7.94 7.23
CA MET A 1 55.60 8.20 7.72
C MET A 1 54.67 8.00 6.54
N GLY A 2 53.93 6.89 6.50
CA GLY A 2 53.06 6.55 5.35
C GLY A 2 51.65 7.10 5.57
N PHE A 3 51.17 7.92 4.64
CA PHE A 3 49.82 8.49 4.66
C PHE A 3 48.91 7.62 3.77
N PHE A 4 47.96 6.90 4.37
CA PHE A 4 46.92 6.19 3.63
C PHE A 4 45.75 7.17 3.39
N MET A 5 45.63 7.64 2.14
CA MET A 5 44.49 8.41 1.68
C MET A 5 43.51 7.45 0.99
N THR A 6 42.36 7.18 1.59
CA THR A 6 41.29 6.43 0.95
C THR A 6 40.62 7.35 -0.07
N ILE A 7 40.85 7.11 -1.36
CA ILE A 7 40.12 7.79 -2.43
C ILE A 7 38.72 7.19 -2.47
N SER A 8 37.73 7.93 -1.98
CA SER A 8 36.31 7.61 -2.18
C SER A 8 36.03 7.65 -3.68
N ARG A 9 35.96 6.47 -4.33
CA ARG A 9 35.39 6.33 -5.67
C ARG A 9 33.95 6.84 -5.59
N ALA A 10 33.59 7.79 -6.45
CA ALA A 10 32.21 8.25 -6.59
C ALA A 10 31.29 7.02 -6.69
N ALA A 11 30.27 6.96 -5.83
CA ALA A 11 29.34 5.84 -5.77
C ALA A 11 28.67 5.68 -7.14
N GLY A 12 29.04 4.61 -7.85
CA GLY A 12 28.47 4.32 -9.16
C GLY A 12 26.97 4.06 -9.02
N GLU A 13 26.18 4.70 -9.86
CA GLU A 13 24.77 4.39 -10.05
C GLU A 13 24.64 3.54 -11.32
N ILE A 14 23.84 2.48 -11.26
CA ILE A 14 23.57 1.61 -12.41
C ILE A 14 22.07 1.43 -12.61
N GLN A 15 21.68 1.13 -13.85
CA GLN A 15 20.32 0.71 -14.18
C GLN A 15 20.32 -0.74 -14.62
N LEU A 16 19.45 -1.54 -14.00
CA LEU A 16 19.30 -2.96 -14.30
C LEU A 16 17.84 -3.32 -14.54
N LYS A 17 17.62 -4.35 -15.36
CA LYS A 17 16.28 -4.90 -15.58
C LYS A 17 15.96 -5.92 -14.48
N VAL A 18 14.76 -5.84 -13.93
CA VAL A 18 14.30 -6.76 -12.88
C VAL A 18 13.97 -8.11 -13.48
N ALA A 19 14.53 -9.17 -12.91
CA ALA A 19 14.26 -10.56 -13.23
C ALA A 19 13.79 -11.31 -11.98
N GLU A 20 13.17 -12.47 -12.20
CA GLU A 20 12.71 -13.32 -11.13
C GLU A 20 13.84 -14.13 -10.50
N ILE A 21 13.68 -14.47 -9.22
CA ILE A 21 14.64 -15.23 -8.42
C ILE A 21 14.11 -16.66 -8.17
N PHE A 22 15.00 -17.58 -7.78
CA PHE A 22 14.61 -18.93 -7.38
C PHE A 22 13.84 -18.92 -6.06
N ILE A 23 12.95 -19.89 -5.89
CA ILE A 23 12.06 -20.04 -4.71
C ILE A 23 12.86 -20.06 -3.39
N GLU A 24 14.08 -20.60 -3.40
CA GLU A 24 14.95 -20.73 -2.24
C GLU A 24 15.42 -19.37 -1.66
N ASP A 25 15.37 -18.30 -2.43
CA ASP A 25 15.79 -16.96 -2.00
C ASP A 25 14.63 -16.05 -1.57
N VAL A 26 13.38 -16.53 -1.69
CA VAL A 26 12.19 -15.76 -1.34
C VAL A 26 12.19 -15.43 0.15
N GLY A 27 11.95 -14.15 0.46
CA GLY A 27 11.88 -13.66 1.83
C GLY A 27 13.22 -13.34 2.47
N LYS A 28 14.34 -13.52 1.76
CA LYS A 28 15.70 -13.23 2.28
C LYS A 28 16.20 -11.82 1.98
N GLY A 29 15.43 -11.01 1.25
CA GLY A 29 15.79 -9.63 0.89
C GLY A 29 17.12 -9.53 0.13
N LEU A 30 17.36 -10.48 -0.79
CA LEU A 30 18.59 -10.55 -1.58
C LEU A 30 18.40 -9.90 -2.95
N ALA A 31 19.39 -9.12 -3.36
CA ALA A 31 19.55 -8.65 -4.73
C ALA A 31 20.74 -9.36 -5.36
N ARG A 32 20.47 -10.29 -6.28
CA ARG A 32 21.51 -10.99 -7.02
C ARG A 32 21.99 -10.18 -8.21
N LEU A 33 23.29 -9.91 -8.24
CA LEU A 33 23.94 -9.02 -9.19
C LEU A 33 25.15 -9.69 -9.84
N ASP A 34 25.45 -9.28 -11.08
CA ASP A 34 26.68 -9.66 -11.76
C ASP A 34 27.90 -9.09 -11.00
N PRO A 35 29.01 -9.85 -10.85
CA PRO A 35 30.23 -9.35 -10.23
C PRO A 35 30.75 -8.04 -10.84
N ASN A 36 30.58 -7.84 -12.15
CA ASN A 36 30.96 -6.60 -12.83
C ASN A 36 30.07 -5.43 -12.39
N ASP A 37 28.76 -5.65 -12.25
CA ASP A 37 27.81 -4.63 -11.81
C ASP A 37 28.04 -4.27 -10.34
N ILE A 38 28.38 -5.25 -9.49
CA ILE A 38 28.82 -5.03 -8.09
C ILE A 38 30.08 -4.16 -8.04
N ALA A 39 31.06 -4.43 -8.92
CA ALA A 39 32.28 -3.64 -9.00
C ALA A 39 32.03 -2.20 -9.47
N ILE A 40 31.10 -1.98 -10.41
CA ILE A 40 30.70 -0.65 -10.89
C ILE A 40 30.04 0.15 -9.75
N LEU A 41 29.19 -0.49 -8.95
CA LEU A 41 28.57 0.11 -7.75
C LEU A 41 29.60 0.49 -6.66
N GLY A 42 30.84 -0.01 -6.74
CA GLY A 42 31.83 0.11 -5.66
C GLY A 42 31.41 -0.65 -4.40
N ALA A 43 30.64 -1.73 -4.57
CA ALA A 43 30.11 -2.55 -3.50
C ALA A 43 30.79 -3.92 -3.43
N SER A 44 30.54 -4.65 -2.35
CA SER A 44 30.99 -6.03 -2.14
C SER A 44 29.79 -6.95 -1.87
N MET A 45 29.99 -8.26 -1.99
CA MET A 45 28.96 -9.23 -1.56
C MET A 45 28.60 -9.01 -0.08
N GLY A 46 27.30 -9.04 0.23
CA GLY A 46 26.79 -8.78 1.57
C GLY A 46 26.67 -7.29 1.95
N ASP A 47 27.12 -6.35 1.11
CA ASP A 47 26.78 -4.93 1.27
C ASP A 47 25.30 -4.69 0.97
N VAL A 48 24.80 -3.52 1.34
CA VAL A 48 23.43 -3.09 1.07
C VAL A 48 23.40 -2.23 -0.18
N VAL A 49 22.39 -2.43 -1.01
CA VAL A 49 22.13 -1.64 -2.20
C VAL A 49 20.75 -0.99 -2.11
N GLU A 50 20.69 0.29 -2.43
CA GLU A 50 19.45 1.02 -2.65
C GLU A 50 18.83 0.57 -3.98
N ILE A 51 17.53 0.30 -3.98
CA ILE A 51 16.75 -0.04 -5.16
C ILE A 51 15.67 1.03 -5.31
N ARG A 52 15.73 1.78 -6.41
CA ARG A 52 14.77 2.83 -6.76
C ARG A 52 13.96 2.42 -7.99
N GLY A 53 12.70 2.05 -7.76
CA GLY A 53 11.65 1.91 -8.77
C GLY A 53 10.69 3.10 -8.71
N GLU A 54 9.39 2.83 -8.66
CA GLU A 54 8.38 3.83 -8.27
C GLU A 54 8.53 4.23 -6.79
N LYS A 55 9.00 3.28 -5.98
CA LYS A 55 9.29 3.44 -4.56
C LYS A 55 10.77 3.16 -4.28
N TYR A 56 11.16 3.49 -3.07
CA TYR A 56 12.51 3.33 -2.56
C TYR A 56 12.54 2.19 -1.55
N THR A 57 13.47 1.24 -1.74
CA THR A 57 13.72 0.12 -0.81
C THR A 57 15.20 -0.26 -0.85
N VAL A 58 15.59 -1.25 -0.06
CA VAL A 58 16.96 -1.74 0.02
C VAL A 58 17.01 -3.26 0.01
N ALA A 59 18.13 -3.81 -0.42
CA ALA A 59 18.38 -5.25 -0.39
C ALA A 59 19.85 -5.55 -0.13
N ARG A 60 20.16 -6.77 0.29
CA ARG A 60 21.54 -7.23 0.48
C ARG A 60 22.08 -7.84 -0.81
N ILE A 61 23.27 -7.44 -1.21
CA ILE A 61 23.92 -7.92 -2.42
C ILE A 61 24.30 -9.39 -2.28
N SER A 62 23.93 -10.18 -3.28
CA SER A 62 24.36 -11.55 -3.48
C SER A 62 24.85 -11.76 -4.92
N GLY A 63 25.57 -12.85 -5.17
CA GLY A 63 26.04 -13.18 -6.53
C GLY A 63 24.92 -13.72 -7.41
N ILE A 64 24.88 -13.30 -8.68
CA ILE A 64 23.99 -13.89 -9.68
C ILE A 64 24.47 -15.29 -10.09
N PHE A 65 23.53 -16.12 -10.55
CA PHE A 65 23.86 -17.45 -11.05
C PHE A 65 24.62 -17.36 -12.39
N PRO A 66 25.56 -18.29 -12.67
CA PRO A 66 26.40 -18.24 -13.88
C PRO A 66 25.62 -18.08 -15.20
N GLU A 67 24.42 -18.66 -15.28
CA GLU A 67 23.54 -18.63 -16.46
C GLU A 67 22.98 -17.24 -16.80
N PHE A 68 23.08 -16.29 -15.87
CA PHE A 68 22.57 -14.93 -16.02
C PHE A 68 23.66 -13.86 -16.05
N LEU A 69 24.94 -14.26 -16.04
CA LEU A 69 26.06 -13.33 -16.18
C LEU A 69 25.97 -12.54 -17.49
N GLY A 70 26.34 -11.26 -17.42
CA GLY A 70 26.38 -10.34 -18.55
C GLY A 70 25.01 -9.81 -19.03
N LYS A 71 23.89 -10.27 -18.46
CA LYS A 71 22.53 -9.92 -18.94
C LYS A 71 22.02 -8.54 -18.48
N LYS A 72 22.79 -7.80 -17.66
CA LYS A 72 22.40 -6.50 -17.07
C LYS A 72 21.04 -6.57 -16.36
N ILE A 73 20.87 -7.61 -15.54
CA ILE A 73 19.67 -7.84 -14.75
C ILE A 73 19.99 -7.87 -13.26
N VAL A 74 18.96 -7.61 -12.45
CA VAL A 74 18.96 -7.86 -11.02
C VAL A 74 17.85 -8.86 -10.71
N GLN A 75 18.15 -9.92 -9.97
CA GLN A 75 17.12 -10.84 -9.47
C GLN A 75 16.77 -10.46 -8.04
N ILE A 76 15.48 -10.18 -7.82
CA ILE A 76 14.88 -9.83 -6.53
C ILE A 76 13.56 -10.57 -6.36
N ASP A 77 13.22 -10.88 -5.10
CA ASP A 77 12.00 -11.57 -4.73
C ASP A 77 10.74 -10.69 -4.83
N GLY A 78 9.56 -11.32 -4.70
CA GLY A 78 8.27 -10.63 -4.77
C GLY A 78 8.13 -9.49 -3.75
N ASN A 79 8.59 -9.72 -2.51
CA ASN A 79 8.53 -8.73 -1.43
C ASN A 79 9.35 -7.47 -1.77
N THR A 80 10.59 -7.65 -2.22
CA THR A 80 11.46 -6.54 -2.61
C THR A 80 10.91 -5.81 -3.83
N ARG A 81 10.31 -6.53 -4.80
CA ARG A 81 9.63 -5.92 -5.96
C ARG A 81 8.43 -5.07 -5.55
N GLU A 82 7.61 -5.56 -4.63
CA GLU A 82 6.46 -4.81 -4.11
C GLU A 82 6.92 -3.54 -3.37
N ASN A 83 7.96 -3.65 -2.54
CA ASN A 83 8.54 -2.52 -1.81
C ASN A 83 9.15 -1.48 -2.76
N ALA A 84 9.78 -1.92 -3.86
CA ALA A 84 10.30 -1.04 -4.90
C ALA A 84 9.20 -0.49 -5.85
N GLY A 85 7.97 -1.04 -5.80
CA GLY A 85 6.89 -0.71 -6.72
C GLY A 85 7.23 -1.01 -8.17
N ILE A 86 7.76 -2.20 -8.46
CA ILE A 86 8.22 -2.57 -9.82
C ILE A 86 7.75 -3.96 -10.22
N GLN A 87 7.34 -4.11 -11.48
CA GLN A 87 6.99 -5.42 -12.07
C GLN A 87 8.20 -6.09 -12.72
N ILE A 88 8.10 -7.41 -12.97
CA ILE A 88 9.13 -8.16 -13.70
C ILE A 88 9.36 -7.51 -15.06
N GLY A 89 10.64 -7.39 -15.45
CA GLY A 89 11.04 -6.74 -16.68
C GLY A 89 11.09 -5.21 -16.64
N GLY A 90 10.62 -4.59 -15.55
CA GLY A 90 10.84 -3.18 -15.25
C GLY A 90 12.32 -2.86 -15.03
N LYS A 91 12.67 -1.57 -15.02
CA LYS A 91 14.04 -1.10 -14.76
C LYS A 91 14.12 -0.44 -13.40
N VAL A 92 15.18 -0.70 -12.66
CA VAL A 92 15.47 -0.05 -11.37
C VAL A 92 16.82 0.65 -11.42
N ARG A 93 16.92 1.76 -10.70
CA ARG A 93 18.20 2.41 -10.41
C ARG A 93 18.76 1.87 -9.11
N MET A 94 20.05 1.53 -9.12
CA MET A 94 20.72 0.94 -7.97
C MET A 94 21.97 1.74 -7.60
N LYS A 95 22.16 1.91 -6.29
CA LYS A 95 23.32 2.62 -5.71
C LYS A 95 23.73 1.95 -4.40
N LYS A 96 25.02 1.94 -4.08
CA LYS A 96 25.50 1.44 -2.78
C LYS A 96 24.90 2.26 -1.63
N ALA A 97 24.33 1.55 -0.64
CA ALA A 97 23.82 2.13 0.59
C ALA A 97 24.85 2.00 1.73
N PRO A 98 24.81 2.85 2.77
CA PRO A 98 25.61 2.64 3.97
C PRO A 98 25.16 1.38 4.70
N ARG A 99 26.11 0.52 5.06
CA ARG A 99 25.84 -0.70 5.84
C ARG A 99 25.75 -0.35 7.33
N GLN A 100 24.55 0.01 7.78
CA GLN A 100 24.28 0.27 9.20
C GLN A 100 23.53 -0.89 9.82
N THR A 101 23.76 -1.13 11.11
CA THR A 101 23.06 -2.16 11.87
C THR A 101 21.91 -1.54 12.64
N ALA A 102 20.73 -2.16 12.59
CA ALA A 102 19.57 -1.67 13.33
C ALA A 102 19.74 -1.90 14.84
N THR A 103 19.64 -0.85 15.64
CA THR A 103 19.50 -0.96 17.11
C THR A 103 18.05 -1.18 17.50
N ALA A 104 17.11 -0.56 16.77
CA ALA A 104 15.69 -0.77 16.96
C ALA A 104 14.91 -0.68 15.64
N VAL A 105 13.84 -1.47 15.54
CA VAL A 105 12.90 -1.46 14.42
C VAL A 105 11.48 -1.42 14.95
N VAL A 106 10.68 -0.52 14.40
CA VAL A 106 9.25 -0.40 14.73
C VAL A 106 8.44 -1.01 13.59
N LEU A 107 7.68 -2.05 13.93
CA LEU A 107 6.79 -2.74 13.01
C LEU A 107 5.34 -2.44 13.36
N THR A 108 4.46 -2.53 12.37
CA THR A 108 3.02 -2.44 12.57
C THR A 108 2.35 -3.52 11.73
N PRO A 109 1.51 -4.40 12.32
CA PRO A 109 0.76 -5.39 11.56
C PRO A 109 -0.14 -4.68 10.54
N MET A 110 -0.20 -5.20 9.32
CA MET A 110 -1.06 -4.68 8.27
C MET A 110 -2.46 -5.29 8.28
N ASP A 111 -2.66 -6.38 9.03
CA ASP A 111 -3.94 -7.03 9.17
C ASP A 111 -4.81 -6.36 10.24
N SER A 112 -6.11 -6.25 9.96
CA SER A 112 -7.10 -5.66 10.88
C SER A 112 -7.57 -6.64 11.98
N GLY A 113 -6.76 -7.67 12.28
CA GLY A 113 -7.09 -8.70 13.25
C GLY A 113 -6.88 -8.23 14.68
N ASN A 114 -7.65 -8.77 15.62
CA ASN A 114 -7.49 -8.48 17.06
C ASN A 114 -6.34 -9.25 17.71
N TRP A 115 -5.39 -9.76 16.92
CA TRP A 115 -4.25 -10.53 17.41
C TRP A 115 -3.09 -9.58 17.75
N TRP A 116 -2.31 -9.97 18.76
CA TRP A 116 -1.18 -9.21 19.23
C TRP A 116 -0.04 -10.15 19.60
N PRO A 117 1.20 -9.92 19.11
CA PRO A 117 2.30 -10.84 19.39
C PRO A 117 2.71 -10.78 20.85
N ASP A 118 2.90 -11.95 21.46
CA ASP A 118 3.53 -12.07 22.77
C ASP A 118 5.08 -11.97 22.70
N GLU A 119 5.76 -12.05 23.83
CA GLU A 119 7.24 -11.97 23.88
C GLU A 119 7.93 -13.10 23.09
N ASN A 120 7.34 -14.29 23.05
CA ASN A 120 7.89 -15.43 22.32
C ASN A 120 7.76 -15.21 20.80
N GLU A 121 6.60 -14.71 20.36
CA GLU A 121 6.34 -14.36 18.96
C GLU A 121 7.24 -13.22 18.50
N ILE A 122 7.51 -12.22 19.36
CA ILE A 122 8.50 -11.16 19.07
C ILE A 122 9.91 -11.76 18.93
N GLY A 123 10.29 -12.70 19.80
CA GLY A 123 11.55 -13.42 19.68
C GLY A 123 11.66 -14.21 18.37
N TYR A 124 10.55 -14.78 17.90
CA TYR A 124 10.48 -15.50 16.62
C TYR A 124 10.57 -14.56 15.41
N ILE A 125 9.86 -13.42 15.45
CA ILE A 125 9.95 -12.34 14.46
C ILE A 125 11.41 -11.89 14.29
N SER A 126 12.12 -11.66 15.40
CA SER A 126 13.52 -11.26 15.38
C SER A 126 14.42 -12.28 14.67
N LYS A 127 14.18 -13.58 14.90
CA LYS A 127 14.93 -14.65 14.22
C LYS A 127 14.66 -14.72 12.73
N ILE A 128 13.41 -14.59 12.30
CA ILE A 128 13.05 -14.62 10.87
C ILE A 128 13.67 -13.43 10.13
N LEU A 129 13.59 -12.24 10.71
CA LEU A 129 14.02 -11.02 10.06
C LEU A 129 15.55 -10.82 10.11
N GLN A 130 16.28 -11.69 10.81
CA GLN A 130 17.73 -11.58 10.96
C GLN A 130 18.43 -11.57 9.60
N GLY A 131 19.28 -10.56 9.38
CA GLY A 131 20.09 -10.41 8.17
C GLY A 131 19.36 -9.77 7.00
N LEU A 132 18.08 -9.41 7.15
CA LEU A 132 17.37 -8.59 6.18
C LEU A 132 17.87 -7.15 6.21
N ALA A 133 18.03 -6.57 5.03
CA ALA A 133 18.17 -5.13 4.86
C ALA A 133 16.78 -4.52 4.68
N ILE A 134 16.48 -3.48 5.45
CA ILE A 134 15.18 -2.81 5.41
C ILE A 134 15.33 -1.29 5.54
N VAL A 135 14.28 -0.57 5.16
CA VAL A 135 14.09 0.85 5.43
C VAL A 135 12.65 1.13 5.86
N SER A 136 12.42 2.29 6.50
CA SER A 136 11.05 2.75 6.80
C SER A 136 10.22 2.84 5.52
N GLY A 137 8.99 2.31 5.59
CA GLY A 137 8.06 2.15 4.48
C GLY A 137 8.04 0.75 3.85
N ASP A 138 9.05 -0.09 4.12
CA ASP A 138 9.08 -1.46 3.61
C ASP A 138 7.98 -2.32 4.23
N LYS A 139 7.45 -3.24 3.44
CA LYS A 139 6.61 -4.34 3.92
C LYS A 139 7.46 -5.59 4.09
N VAL A 140 7.25 -6.32 5.19
CA VAL A 140 7.90 -7.60 5.46
C VAL A 140 6.84 -8.67 5.70
N ASN A 141 7.01 -9.84 5.09
CA ASN A 141 6.19 -11.02 5.35
C ASN A 141 6.84 -11.86 6.44
N ILE A 142 6.07 -12.22 7.46
CA ILE A 142 6.49 -13.06 8.56
C ILE A 142 5.55 -14.27 8.61
N PRO A 143 6.02 -15.47 8.26
CA PRO A 143 5.25 -16.70 8.42
C PRO A 143 5.13 -17.01 9.91
N LEU A 144 3.95 -16.81 10.51
CA LEU A 144 3.72 -17.09 11.93
C LEU A 144 3.14 -18.49 12.16
N PHE A 145 3.16 -18.93 13.42
CA PHE A 145 2.61 -20.22 13.83
C PHE A 145 1.13 -20.35 13.44
N GLY A 146 0.73 -21.52 12.94
CA GLY A 146 -0.62 -21.78 12.44
C GLY A 146 -0.80 -21.58 10.93
N GLY A 147 0.28 -21.35 10.18
CA GLY A 147 0.27 -21.35 8.71
C GLY A 147 -0.33 -20.10 8.07
N LYS A 148 -0.45 -19.00 8.83
CA LYS A 148 -0.90 -17.71 8.32
C LYS A 148 0.28 -16.76 8.22
N ASP A 149 0.66 -16.44 6.99
CA ASP A 149 1.57 -15.35 6.68
C ASP A 149 0.97 -14.02 7.16
N ARG A 150 1.81 -13.21 7.81
CA ARG A 150 1.41 -11.85 8.22
C ARG A 150 2.37 -10.82 7.70
N PHE A 151 1.78 -9.77 7.17
CA PHE A 151 2.51 -8.63 6.64
C PHE A 151 2.63 -7.55 7.72
N PHE A 152 3.83 -7.02 7.86
CA PHE A 152 4.12 -5.90 8.73
C PHE A 152 4.70 -4.76 7.89
N SER A 153 4.29 -3.53 8.18
CA SER A 153 4.95 -2.34 7.67
C SER A 153 6.05 -1.89 8.64
N VAL A 154 7.23 -1.59 8.12
CA VAL A 154 8.32 -0.96 8.86
C VAL A 154 8.00 0.53 8.99
N VAL A 155 7.59 0.95 10.18
CA VAL A 155 7.25 2.37 10.43
C VAL A 155 8.51 3.19 10.64
N GLY A 156 9.52 2.63 11.31
CA GLY A 156 10.74 3.34 11.64
C GLY A 156 11.90 2.42 11.94
N THR A 157 13.10 2.93 11.67
CA THR A 157 14.38 2.27 11.96
C THR A 157 15.28 3.20 12.76
N SER A 158 16.08 2.63 13.66
CA SER A 158 17.14 3.33 14.38
C SER A 158 18.47 2.63 14.11
N PRO A 159 19.47 3.32 13.52
CA PRO A 159 19.40 4.68 12.97
C PRO A 159 18.43 4.79 11.79
N SER A 160 17.96 6.00 11.51
CA SER A 160 17.04 6.25 10.39
C SER A 160 17.74 6.01 9.05
N GLY A 161 17.06 5.30 8.15
CA GLY A 161 17.55 4.98 6.81
C GLY A 161 17.81 3.48 6.62
N PRO A 162 18.63 3.10 5.62
CA PRO A 162 18.99 1.71 5.33
C PRO A 162 19.69 1.06 6.53
N VAL A 163 19.11 -0.03 7.03
CA VAL A 163 19.69 -0.80 8.12
C VAL A 163 19.60 -2.30 7.86
N ILE A 164 20.52 -3.06 8.43
CA ILE A 164 20.48 -4.51 8.50
C ILE A 164 20.03 -4.93 9.89
N ILE A 165 19.06 -5.82 9.95
CA ILE A 165 18.58 -6.44 11.18
C ILE A 165 19.59 -7.47 11.68
N ASN A 166 19.91 -7.44 12.97
CA ASN A 166 20.76 -8.43 13.63
C ASN A 166 20.10 -9.00 14.89
N LEU A 167 20.79 -9.89 15.59
CA LEU A 167 20.31 -10.52 16.82
C LEU A 167 20.10 -9.56 18.00
N GLN A 168 20.70 -8.36 17.95
CA GLN A 168 20.61 -7.35 19.00
C GLN A 168 19.56 -6.28 18.69
N THR A 169 18.97 -6.30 17.50
CA THR A 169 17.93 -5.37 17.09
C THR A 169 16.71 -5.55 17.98
N GLN A 170 16.32 -4.48 18.67
CA GLN A 170 15.10 -4.47 19.49
C GLN A 170 13.89 -4.21 18.60
N PHE A 171 12.87 -5.06 18.71
CA PHE A 171 11.63 -4.90 17.96
C PHE A 171 10.56 -4.30 18.84
N LYS A 172 9.91 -3.26 18.32
CA LYS A 172 8.67 -2.73 18.89
C LYS A 172 7.56 -2.93 17.88
N VAL A 173 6.50 -3.62 18.29
CA VAL A 173 5.29 -3.75 17.48
C VAL A 173 4.29 -2.70 17.97
N ASN A 174 3.89 -1.79 17.08
CA ASN A 174 2.84 -0.81 17.34
C ASN A 174 1.49 -1.33 16.86
N ARG A 175 0.43 -0.98 17.58
CA ARG A 175 -0.93 -1.26 17.10
C ARG A 175 -1.14 -0.44 15.83
N PRO A 176 -1.84 -1.00 14.82
CA PRO A 176 -2.21 -0.20 13.67
C PRO A 176 -2.95 1.03 14.18
N ASP A 177 -2.40 2.21 13.87
CA ASP A 177 -3.12 3.44 14.11
C ASP A 177 -4.22 3.51 13.04
N TYR A 178 -5.42 3.10 13.41
CA TYR A 178 -6.57 3.15 12.52
C TYR A 178 -6.96 4.58 12.13
N SER A 179 -6.25 5.61 12.63
CA SER A 179 -6.41 7.01 12.22
C SER A 179 -5.57 7.41 11.00
N GLU A 180 -4.61 6.59 10.54
CA GLU A 180 -3.88 6.84 9.29
C GLU A 180 -3.84 5.62 8.34
N LYS A 181 -4.65 5.69 7.28
CA LYS A 181 -4.46 5.04 5.97
C LYS A 181 -3.85 3.62 5.98
N ALA A 182 -4.53 2.67 6.62
CA ALA A 182 -4.40 1.27 6.24
C ALA A 182 -5.24 1.04 4.98
N ASP A 183 -4.57 1.18 3.82
CA ASP A 183 -5.03 0.73 2.52
C ASP A 183 -5.13 -0.81 2.58
N SER A 184 -6.20 -1.31 3.21
CA SER A 184 -6.66 -2.68 3.02
C SER A 184 -7.13 -2.76 1.57
N ARG A 185 -6.19 -2.97 0.65
CA ARG A 185 -6.51 -3.23 -0.76
C ARG A 185 -7.13 -4.61 -0.81
N ILE A 186 -8.43 -4.65 -0.54
CA ILE A 186 -9.29 -5.76 -0.93
C ILE A 186 -9.17 -5.76 -2.45
N THR A 187 -8.60 -6.80 -3.02
CA THR A 187 -8.48 -6.95 -4.46
C THR A 187 -9.76 -7.58 -5.00
N TYR A 188 -9.96 -7.51 -6.32
CA TYR A 188 -11.12 -8.18 -6.94
C TYR A 188 -11.13 -9.69 -6.68
N GLU A 189 -9.96 -10.28 -6.45
CA GLU A 189 -9.78 -11.71 -6.18
C GLU A 189 -10.29 -12.11 -4.78
N ASP A 190 -10.43 -11.14 -3.87
CA ASP A 190 -10.95 -11.35 -2.51
C ASP A 190 -12.49 -11.38 -2.46
N ILE A 191 -13.18 -11.13 -3.59
CA ILE A 191 -14.65 -11.06 -3.67
C ILE A 191 -15.20 -12.23 -4.51
N GLY A 192 -15.65 -13.29 -3.84
CA GLY A 192 -16.25 -14.45 -4.50
C GLY A 192 -17.72 -14.25 -4.87
N GLY A 193 -18.11 -14.68 -6.08
CA GLY A 193 -19.51 -14.86 -6.49
C GLY A 193 -20.26 -13.59 -6.93
N LEU A 194 -19.56 -12.49 -7.17
CA LEU A 194 -20.12 -11.18 -7.56
C LEU A 194 -19.54 -10.65 -8.89
N ASP A 195 -19.11 -11.55 -9.78
CA ASP A 195 -18.39 -11.23 -11.01
C ASP A 195 -19.18 -10.28 -11.95
N ARG A 196 -20.50 -10.43 -12.00
CA ARG A 196 -21.38 -9.63 -12.85
C ARG A 196 -21.54 -8.21 -12.28
N GLU A 197 -21.75 -8.11 -10.98
CA GLU A 197 -21.90 -6.86 -10.24
C GLU A 197 -20.60 -6.07 -10.31
N LEU A 198 -19.47 -6.70 -10.01
CA LEU A 198 -18.14 -6.09 -10.09
C LEU A 198 -17.84 -5.55 -11.49
N ARG A 199 -18.17 -6.29 -12.54
CA ARG A 199 -18.01 -5.82 -13.92
C ARG A 199 -18.83 -4.56 -14.18
N SER A 200 -20.10 -4.55 -13.75
CA SER A 200 -21.00 -3.41 -13.96
C SER A 200 -20.49 -2.16 -13.25
N VAL A 201 -20.02 -2.29 -12.01
CA VAL A 201 -19.48 -1.15 -11.27
C VAL A 201 -18.12 -0.70 -11.84
N ARG A 202 -17.28 -1.63 -12.29
CA ARG A 202 -16.03 -1.32 -12.99
C ARG A 202 -16.28 -0.48 -14.23
N GLU A 203 -17.26 -0.85 -15.04
CA GLU A 203 -17.61 -0.09 -16.24
C GLU A 203 -18.08 1.33 -15.91
N MET A 204 -18.83 1.51 -14.81
CA MET A 204 -19.32 2.82 -14.41
C MET A 204 -18.26 3.70 -13.73
N VAL A 205 -17.26 3.10 -13.07
CA VAL A 205 -16.24 3.84 -12.30
C VAL A 205 -14.91 3.94 -13.06
N GLU A 206 -14.34 2.83 -13.53
CA GLU A 206 -13.00 2.82 -14.15
C GLU A 206 -12.98 3.37 -15.57
N ILE A 207 -14.01 3.11 -16.38
CA ILE A 207 -14.02 3.53 -17.79
C ILE A 207 -14.04 5.06 -17.93
N PRO A 208 -14.90 5.82 -17.22
CA PRO A 208 -14.86 7.28 -17.28
C PRO A 208 -13.53 7.87 -16.85
N LEU A 209 -12.89 7.29 -15.82
CA LEU A 209 -11.60 7.75 -15.32
C LEU A 209 -10.45 7.44 -16.29
N ARG A 210 -10.48 6.28 -16.96
CA ARG A 210 -9.43 5.86 -17.89
C ARG A 210 -9.56 6.50 -19.27
N TYR A 211 -10.79 6.78 -19.72
CA TYR A 211 -11.07 7.25 -21.08
C TYR A 211 -11.87 8.56 -21.11
N GLY A 212 -11.61 9.49 -20.18
CA GLY A 212 -12.32 10.78 -20.11
C GLY A 212 -12.36 11.55 -21.44
N GLU A 213 -11.25 11.57 -22.18
CA GLU A 213 -11.19 12.22 -23.51
C GLU A 213 -12.19 11.64 -24.53
N LEU A 214 -12.55 10.36 -24.41
CA LEU A 214 -13.52 9.71 -25.29
C LEU A 214 -14.95 10.16 -24.95
N PHE A 215 -15.26 10.36 -23.67
CA PHE A 215 -16.55 10.87 -23.21
C PHE A 215 -16.78 12.30 -23.71
N ASP A 216 -15.76 13.16 -23.59
CA ASP A 216 -15.80 14.54 -24.07
C ASP A 216 -16.01 14.61 -25.59
N ARG A 217 -15.32 13.76 -26.36
CA ARG A 217 -15.46 13.71 -27.83
C ARG A 217 -16.81 13.18 -28.29
N LEU A 218 -17.39 12.23 -27.56
CA LEU A 218 -18.69 11.65 -27.89
C LEU A 218 -19.87 12.48 -27.33
N GLY A 219 -19.60 13.48 -26.49
CA GLY A 219 -20.62 14.27 -25.82
C GLY A 219 -21.48 13.45 -24.86
N ILE A 220 -20.92 12.38 -24.28
CA ILE A 220 -21.60 11.50 -23.33
C ILE A 220 -21.15 11.88 -21.93
N GLU A 221 -22.10 12.16 -21.03
CA GLU A 221 -21.78 12.39 -19.62
C GLU A 221 -21.54 11.07 -18.89
N ALA A 222 -20.49 11.05 -18.05
CA ALA A 222 -20.25 9.92 -17.17
C ALA A 222 -21.34 9.84 -16.08
N PRO A 223 -21.74 8.63 -15.66
CA PRO A 223 -22.67 8.48 -14.54
C PRO A 223 -22.05 9.07 -13.26
N LYS A 224 -22.74 10.05 -12.66
CA LYS A 224 -22.27 10.75 -11.45
C LYS A 224 -22.51 9.98 -10.14
N GLY A 225 -23.32 8.92 -10.18
CA GLY A 225 -23.68 8.15 -8.99
C GLY A 225 -24.06 6.72 -9.31
N LEU A 226 -23.82 5.84 -8.34
CA LEU A 226 -24.12 4.41 -8.38
C LEU A 226 -24.82 4.02 -7.08
N LEU A 227 -25.93 3.30 -7.19
CA LEU A 227 -26.63 2.74 -6.04
C LEU A 227 -26.49 1.21 -6.00
N LEU A 228 -25.84 0.70 -4.96
CA LEU A 228 -25.77 -0.73 -4.67
C LEU A 228 -26.92 -1.11 -3.72
N TYR A 229 -27.83 -1.97 -4.16
CA TYR A 229 -28.98 -2.41 -3.34
C TYR A 229 -29.00 -3.92 -3.13
N GLY A 230 -29.77 -4.40 -2.15
CA GLY A 230 -29.96 -5.82 -1.84
C GLY A 230 -29.76 -6.13 -0.34
N PRO A 231 -29.91 -7.40 0.08
CA PRO A 231 -29.85 -7.79 1.49
C PRO A 231 -28.53 -7.40 2.19
N PRO A 232 -28.55 -7.17 3.52
CA PRO A 232 -27.33 -6.95 4.29
C PRO A 232 -26.42 -8.19 4.21
N GLY A 233 -25.10 -7.97 4.30
CA GLY A 233 -24.11 -9.06 4.23
C GLY A 233 -23.75 -9.55 2.82
N THR A 234 -24.27 -8.93 1.76
CA THR A 234 -23.96 -9.27 0.35
C THR A 234 -22.70 -8.61 -0.21
N GLY A 235 -21.85 -8.01 0.65
CA GLY A 235 -20.56 -7.49 0.24
C GLY A 235 -20.56 -6.11 -0.46
N LYS A 236 -21.61 -5.30 -0.33
CA LYS A 236 -21.69 -3.94 -0.96
C LYS A 236 -20.52 -3.03 -0.57
N THR A 237 -20.24 -2.96 0.73
CA THR A 237 -19.11 -2.19 1.27
C THR A 237 -17.76 -2.77 0.82
N LEU A 238 -17.67 -4.09 0.60
CA LEU A 238 -16.45 -4.74 0.08
C LEU A 238 -16.23 -4.39 -1.39
N ILE A 239 -17.28 -4.43 -2.23
CA ILE A 239 -17.22 -4.02 -3.64
C ILE A 239 -16.70 -2.57 -3.75
N ALA A 240 -17.28 -1.64 -2.99
CA ALA A 240 -16.90 -0.24 -3.05
C ALA A 240 -15.43 -0.01 -2.64
N ARG A 241 -14.97 -0.71 -1.60
CA ARG A 241 -13.57 -0.64 -1.15
C ARG A 241 -12.60 -1.25 -2.17
N ALA A 242 -12.97 -2.38 -2.77
CA ALA A 242 -12.12 -3.05 -3.75
C ALA A 242 -11.94 -2.20 -5.01
N ILE A 243 -13.02 -1.61 -5.50
CA ILE A 243 -12.98 -0.74 -6.68
C ILE A 243 -12.15 0.50 -6.41
N ALA A 244 -12.30 1.13 -5.25
CA ALA A 244 -11.50 2.30 -4.91
C ALA A 244 -10.01 1.96 -4.74
N GLY A 245 -9.70 0.80 -4.14
CA GLY A 245 -8.32 0.32 -4.00
C GLY A 245 -7.66 0.03 -5.35
N GLU A 246 -8.35 -0.67 -6.24
CA GLU A 246 -7.83 -1.09 -7.55
C GLU A 246 -7.75 0.07 -8.55
N ALA A 247 -8.74 0.96 -8.54
CA ALA A 247 -8.72 2.18 -9.34
C ALA A 247 -7.80 3.27 -8.75
N LYS A 248 -7.15 3.01 -7.60
CA LYS A 248 -6.27 3.93 -6.87
C LYS A 248 -6.94 5.28 -6.55
N LEU A 249 -8.22 5.23 -6.19
CA LEU A 249 -9.05 6.40 -5.90
C LEU A 249 -8.97 6.76 -4.43
N HIS A 250 -9.04 8.05 -4.13
CA HIS A 250 -9.22 8.48 -2.75
C HIS A 250 -10.60 8.05 -2.25
N PHE A 251 -10.64 7.06 -1.36
CA PHE A 251 -11.88 6.51 -0.83
C PHE A 251 -12.30 7.24 0.45
N ILE A 252 -13.49 7.84 0.44
CA ILE A 252 -14.10 8.45 1.61
C ILE A 252 -15.37 7.68 1.94
N ARG A 253 -15.41 7.01 3.09
CA ARG A 253 -16.59 6.30 3.59
C ARG A 253 -17.38 7.19 4.54
N ILE A 254 -18.67 7.30 4.27
CA ILE A 254 -19.66 7.93 5.14
C ILE A 254 -20.59 6.83 5.63
N ASN A 255 -20.82 6.76 6.94
CA ASN A 255 -21.85 5.88 7.50
C ASN A 255 -23.10 6.72 7.83
N GLY A 256 -24.25 6.36 7.28
CA GLY A 256 -25.50 7.13 7.40
C GLY A 256 -25.85 7.54 8.84
N PRO A 257 -25.97 6.59 9.80
CA PRO A 257 -26.25 6.93 11.19
C PRO A 257 -25.21 7.83 11.85
N GLU A 258 -23.93 7.78 11.43
CA GLU A 258 -22.88 8.62 12.02
C GLU A 258 -23.08 10.11 11.70
N ILE A 259 -23.68 10.41 10.55
CA ILE A 259 -24.02 11.78 10.15
C ILE A 259 -25.17 12.33 11.00
N ILE A 260 -26.12 11.49 11.40
CA ILE A 260 -27.31 11.91 12.16
C ILE A 260 -27.04 12.00 13.66
N GLN A 261 -26.22 11.10 14.22
CA GLN A 261 -26.05 10.98 15.68
C GLN A 261 -25.19 12.07 16.33
N LYS A 262 -24.37 12.80 15.57
CA LYS A 262 -23.32 13.70 16.08
C LYS A 262 -23.73 15.19 16.20
N TYR A 263 -24.90 15.49 16.78
CA TYR A 263 -25.37 16.85 17.18
C TYR A 263 -26.17 17.67 16.15
N TYR A 264 -27.20 18.36 16.66
CA TYR A 264 -28.12 19.24 15.95
C TYR A 264 -27.38 20.36 15.17
N GLY A 265 -27.39 20.30 13.83
CA GLY A 265 -26.88 21.35 12.93
C GLY A 265 -25.46 21.12 12.36
N ASP A 266 -24.67 20.23 12.95
CA ASP A 266 -23.28 19.96 12.52
C ASP A 266 -23.18 18.94 11.36
N SER A 267 -24.25 18.19 11.12
CA SER A 267 -24.34 17.17 10.07
C SER A 267 -24.18 17.74 8.66
N GLU A 268 -24.71 18.95 8.40
CA GLU A 268 -24.63 19.63 7.09
C GLU A 268 -23.22 20.15 6.81
N ALA A 269 -22.58 20.75 7.82
CA ALA A 269 -21.22 21.24 7.73
C ALA A 269 -20.25 20.09 7.46
N ARG A 270 -20.42 18.98 8.18
CA ARG A 270 -19.64 17.77 7.97
C ARG A 270 -19.81 17.18 6.56
N LEU A 271 -21.03 17.13 6.03
CA LEU A 271 -21.25 16.70 4.64
C LEU A 271 -20.52 17.60 3.64
N ARG A 272 -20.56 18.92 3.85
CA ARG A 272 -19.83 19.87 3.01
C ARG A 272 -18.32 19.65 3.07
N GLU A 273 -17.75 19.51 4.27
CA GLU A 273 -16.32 19.24 4.46
C GLU A 273 -15.87 17.95 3.76
N ILE A 274 -16.68 16.89 3.80
CA ILE A 274 -16.39 15.63 3.13
C ILE A 274 -16.37 15.80 1.60
N PHE A 275 -17.36 16.50 1.03
CA PHE A 275 -17.40 16.76 -0.41
C PHE A 275 -16.27 17.70 -0.87
N GLU A 276 -15.90 18.70 -0.05
CA GLU A 276 -14.74 19.56 -0.30
C GLU A 276 -13.41 18.79 -0.21
N GLU A 277 -13.28 17.86 0.74
CA GLU A 277 -12.13 16.95 0.82
C GLU A 277 -12.04 16.05 -0.42
N ALA A 278 -13.17 15.45 -0.83
CA ALA A 278 -13.24 14.62 -2.03
C ALA A 278 -12.77 15.40 -3.26
N THR A 279 -13.31 16.60 -3.46
CA THR A 279 -12.95 17.48 -4.59
C THR A 279 -11.46 17.85 -4.58
N ARG A 280 -10.89 18.19 -3.41
CA ARG A 280 -9.45 18.52 -3.29
C ARG A 280 -8.54 17.33 -3.54
N LYS A 281 -9.01 16.11 -3.25
CA LYS A 281 -8.24 14.86 -3.39
C LYS A 281 -8.65 14.05 -4.62
N ALA A 282 -9.29 14.68 -5.61
CA ALA A 282 -9.68 14.02 -6.85
C ALA A 282 -8.44 13.39 -7.54
N PRO A 283 -8.56 12.16 -8.10
CA PRO A 283 -9.79 11.39 -8.28
C PRO A 283 -10.22 10.63 -7.01
N SER A 284 -11.49 10.76 -6.62
CA SER A 284 -12.03 10.26 -5.33
C SER A 284 -13.39 9.58 -5.49
N VAL A 285 -13.70 8.66 -4.57
CA VAL A 285 -15.02 8.03 -4.45
C VAL A 285 -15.56 8.28 -3.05
N ILE A 286 -16.76 8.87 -2.98
CA ILE A 286 -17.54 8.97 -1.75
C ILE A 286 -18.48 7.76 -1.70
N PHE A 287 -18.32 6.90 -0.70
CA PHE A 287 -19.21 5.77 -0.46
C PHE A 287 -20.08 6.05 0.76
N ILE A 288 -21.40 6.14 0.54
CA ILE A 288 -22.39 6.34 1.59
C ILE A 288 -23.00 4.98 1.94
N ASP A 289 -22.61 4.46 3.09
CA ASP A 289 -23.18 3.25 3.68
C ASP A 289 -24.47 3.60 4.43
N GLU A 290 -25.46 2.71 4.42
CA GLU A 290 -26.77 2.94 5.06
C GLU A 290 -27.41 4.28 4.63
N LEU A 291 -27.42 4.54 3.31
CA LEU A 291 -27.99 5.75 2.72
C LEU A 291 -29.45 5.97 3.14
N ASP A 292 -30.20 4.89 3.37
CA ASP A 292 -31.57 4.90 3.88
C ASP A 292 -31.71 5.56 5.25
N ALA A 293 -30.65 5.56 6.08
CA ALA A 293 -30.65 6.28 7.34
C ALA A 293 -30.69 7.81 7.13
N ILE A 294 -29.93 8.33 6.15
CA ILE A 294 -29.84 9.78 5.88
C ILE A 294 -30.83 10.28 4.82
N ALA A 295 -31.35 9.39 3.98
CA ALA A 295 -32.30 9.69 2.93
C ALA A 295 -33.51 8.73 2.97
N PRO A 296 -34.30 8.74 4.08
CA PRO A 296 -35.53 7.98 4.16
C PRO A 296 -36.56 8.43 3.11
N LYS A 297 -37.52 7.54 2.79
CA LYS A 297 -38.59 7.87 1.84
C LYS A 297 -39.36 9.08 2.35
N ARG A 298 -39.68 10.03 1.46
CA ARG A 298 -40.40 11.29 1.79
C ARG A 298 -41.68 11.09 2.63
N ALA A 299 -42.35 9.94 2.50
CA ALA A 299 -43.57 9.61 3.26
C ALA A 299 -43.32 9.23 4.74
N GLU A 300 -42.10 8.87 5.10
CA GLU A 300 -41.70 8.38 6.43
C GLU A 300 -40.90 9.42 7.24
N VAL A 301 -40.61 10.58 6.65
CA VAL A 301 -39.77 11.63 7.27
C VAL A 301 -40.59 12.48 8.24
N VAL A 302 -40.48 12.17 9.53
CA VAL A 302 -41.18 12.88 10.61
C VAL A 302 -40.40 14.12 11.10
N GLY A 303 -39.07 14.16 10.93
CA GLY A 303 -38.22 15.23 11.46
C GLY A 303 -37.76 16.29 10.44
N ASP A 304 -37.75 17.57 10.84
CA ASP A 304 -37.24 18.69 10.02
C ASP A 304 -35.72 18.70 9.82
N VAL A 305 -34.98 17.94 10.63
CA VAL A 305 -33.51 17.80 10.51
C VAL A 305 -33.16 16.86 9.35
N GLU A 306 -33.82 15.71 9.25
CA GLU A 306 -33.61 14.74 8.17
C GLU A 306 -33.88 15.35 6.79
N LYS A 307 -34.96 16.15 6.67
CA LYS A 307 -35.30 16.86 5.42
C LYS A 307 -34.18 17.81 4.96
N ARG A 308 -33.53 18.50 5.90
CA ARG A 308 -32.45 19.45 5.59
C ARG A 308 -31.16 18.73 5.18
N VAL A 309 -30.82 17.63 5.86
CA VAL A 309 -29.66 16.80 5.50
C VAL A 309 -29.85 16.20 4.09
N VAL A 310 -31.04 15.71 3.75
CA VAL A 310 -31.37 15.25 2.39
C VAL A 310 -31.23 16.36 1.36
N ALA A 311 -31.77 17.55 1.64
CA ALA A 311 -31.66 18.70 0.75
C ALA A 311 -30.20 19.11 0.52
N GLN A 312 -29.38 19.10 1.58
CA GLN A 312 -27.95 19.40 1.47
C GLN A 312 -27.19 18.34 0.66
N LEU A 313 -27.50 17.05 0.85
CA LEU A 313 -26.88 15.98 0.07
C LEU A 313 -27.20 16.12 -1.43
N LEU A 314 -28.46 16.41 -1.78
CA LEU A 314 -28.85 16.66 -3.18
C LEU A 314 -28.13 17.87 -3.77
N ALA A 315 -28.06 18.99 -3.02
CA ALA A 315 -27.34 20.18 -3.46
C ALA A 315 -25.85 19.93 -3.71
N LEU A 316 -25.21 19.07 -2.90
CA LEU A 316 -23.81 18.67 -3.07
C LEU A 316 -23.59 17.67 -4.21
N MET A 317 -24.63 16.95 -4.64
CA MET A 317 -24.57 16.05 -5.81
C MET A 317 -24.83 16.76 -7.13
N ASP A 318 -25.62 17.85 -7.10
CA ASP A 318 -25.94 18.67 -8.27
C ASP A 318 -24.84 19.70 -8.60
N GLY A 319 -24.07 20.13 -7.59
CA GLY A 319 -22.96 21.09 -7.70
C GLY A 319 -21.64 20.45 -8.09
#